data_AF-A0A6I7Q714-F1
#
_entry.id   AF-A0A6I7Q714-F1
#
_cell.length_a   1.000
_cell.length_b   1.000
_cell.length_c   1.000
_cell.angle_alpha   90.00
_cell.angle_beta   90.00
_cell.angle_gamma   90.00
#
_symmetry.space_group_name_H-M   'P 1'
#
loop_
_entity.id
_entity.type
_entity.pdbx_description
1 polymer ?
#
loop_
_entity_poly.entity_id
_entity_poly.type
_entity_poly.pdbx_seq_one_letter_code
_entity_poly.pdbx_strand_id
1 'polypeptide(L)' 'MDQATHNKIVSFIWGIADDVLRDLFKRGKYPDVILPMCVIRRMDAVLEPTKKNVLETKRMLDDAGITAQRAA' A
#
# COMPACT_ATOMS: atom_id res chain seq x y z
N MET A 1 7.59 9.88 15.89
CA MET A 1 8.64 8.99 15.33
C MET A 1 9.98 9.60 15.67
N ASP A 2 10.90 8.80 16.18
CA ASP A 2 12.29 9.23 16.42
C ASP A 2 13.04 9.42 15.08
N GLN A 3 13.92 10.43 15.00
CA GLN A 3 14.63 10.80 13.77
C GLN A 3 15.54 9.66 13.28
N ALA A 4 16.17 8.92 14.18
CA ALA A 4 17.03 7.80 13.81
C ALA A 4 16.20 6.66 13.20
N THR A 5 15.00 6.43 13.71
CA THR A 5 14.04 5.48 13.12
C THR A 5 13.61 5.91 11.71
N HIS A 6 13.32 7.20 11.50
CA HIS A 6 12.94 7.71 10.19
C HIS A 6 14.08 7.54 9.16
N ASN A 7 15.31 7.90 9.53
CA ASN A 7 16.47 7.75 8.65
C ASN A 7 16.74 6.28 8.28
N LYS A 8 16.54 5.34 9.22
CA LYS A 8 16.64 3.89 8.93
C LYS A 8 15.65 3.44 7.86
N ILE A 9 14.39 3.89 7.94
CA ILE A 9 13.36 3.54 6.96
C ILE A 9 13.70 4.12 5.58
N VAL A 10 14.15 5.37 5.53
CA VAL A 10 14.58 6.01 4.27
C VAL A 10 15.73 5.23 3.64
N SER A 11 16.77 4.91 4.40
CA SER A 11 17.91 4.12 3.90
C SER A 11 17.50 2.73 3.42
N PHE A 12 16.56 2.08 4.11
CA PHE A 12 16.03 0.77 3.70
C PHE A 12 15.29 0.84 2.36
N ILE A 13 14.42 1.84 2.17
CA ILE A 13 13.67 2.02 0.91
C ILE A 13 14.63 2.28 -0.25
N TRP A 14 15.61 3.18 -0.06
CA TRP A 14 16.61 3.46 -1.08
C TRP A 14 17.51 2.25 -1.36
N GLY A 15 17.85 1.44 -0.34
CA GLY A 15 18.63 0.22 -0.50
C GLY A 15 17.93 -0.80 -1.41
N ILE A 16 16.63 -1.04 -1.21
CA ILE A 16 15.85 -1.96 -2.07
C ILE A 16 15.73 -1.41 -3.49
N ALA A 17 15.47 -0.11 -3.64
CA ALA A 17 15.39 0.51 -4.96
C ALA A 17 16.72 0.38 -5.72
N ASP A 18 17.84 0.56 -5.02
CA ASP A 18 19.18 0.41 -5.59
C ASP A 18 19.55 -1.05 -5.92
N ASP A 19 18.87 -2.04 -5.36
CA ASP A 19 19.05 -3.47 -5.66
C ASP A 19 18.17 -3.91 -6.84
N VAL A 20 16.90 -3.51 -6.85
CA VAL A 20 15.92 -3.97 -7.84
C VAL A 20 15.87 -3.09 -9.10
N LEU A 21 16.02 -1.77 -8.96
CA LEU A 21 15.79 -0.82 -10.06
C LEU A 21 17.05 -0.40 -10.80
N ARG A 22 18.24 -0.66 -10.24
CA ARG A 22 19.52 -0.12 -10.75
C ARG A 22 19.85 -0.55 -12.18
N ASP A 23 19.54 -1.80 -12.53
CA ASP A 23 19.84 -2.33 -13.86
C ASP A 23 18.68 -2.14 -14.85
N LEU A 24 17.50 -1.74 -14.36
CA LEU A 24 16.28 -1.55 -15.16
C LEU A 24 16.00 -0.08 -15.47
N PHE A 25 16.35 0.83 -14.55
CA PHE A 25 16.04 2.24 -14.63
C PHE A 25 17.23 3.10 -14.21
N LYS A 26 17.38 4.28 -14.83
CA LYS A 26 18.33 5.29 -14.34
C LYS A 26 17.86 5.81 -12.98
N ARG A 27 18.77 6.22 -12.08
CA ARG A 27 18.42 6.78 -10.75
C ARG A 27 17.36 7.88 -10.80
N GLY A 28 17.41 8.76 -11.81
CA GLY A 28 16.41 9.82 -12.01
C GLY A 28 14.98 9.31 -12.32
N LYS A 29 14.82 8.02 -12.61
CA LYS A 29 13.55 7.33 -12.90
C LYS A 29 13.01 6.49 -11.75
N TYR A 30 13.76 6.35 -10.65
CA TYR A 30 13.26 5.65 -9.47
C TYR A 30 11.99 6.26 -8.89
N PRO A 31 11.83 7.60 -8.81
CA PRO A 31 10.61 8.21 -8.28
C PRO A 31 9.34 7.77 -9.05
N ASP A 32 9.46 7.54 -10.36
CA ASP A 32 8.34 7.11 -11.22
C ASP A 32 7.78 5.73 -10.79
N VAL A 33 8.57 4.92 -10.09
CA VAL A 33 8.18 3.60 -9.57
C VAL A 33 7.87 3.65 -8.07
N ILE A 34 8.72 4.30 -7.29
CA ILE A 34 8.61 4.32 -5.81
C ILE A 34 7.35 5.10 -5.38
N LEU A 35 7.06 6.24 -6.01
CA LEU A 35 5.94 7.09 -5.58
C LEU A 35 4.58 6.41 -5.74
N PRO A 36 4.23 5.78 -6.88
CA PRO A 36 3.00 4.99 -6.98
C PRO A 36 2.90 3.88 -5.92
N MET A 37 3.98 3.17 -5.65
CA MET A 37 4.00 2.10 -4.64
C MET A 37 3.76 2.65 -3.23
N CYS A 38 4.34 3.80 -2.90
CA CYS A 38 4.08 4.48 -1.62
C CYS A 38 2.62 4.94 -1.51
N VAL A 39 2.01 5.42 -2.60
CA VAL A 39 0.59 5.82 -2.62
C VAL A 39 -0.30 4.62 -2.37
N ILE A 40 -0.08 3.50 -3.06
CA ILE A 40 -0.84 2.25 -2.87
C ILE A 40 -0.71 1.77 -1.41
N ARG A 41 0.52 1.71 -0.89
CA ARG A 41 0.74 1.29 0.51
C ARG A 41 0.03 2.19 1.51
N ARG A 42 -0.02 3.51 1.25
CA ARG A 42 -0.73 4.47 2.09
C ARG A 42 -2.24 4.28 2.01
N MET A 43 -2.79 4.07 0.81
CA MET A 43 -4.21 3.74 0.63
C MET A 43 -4.57 2.47 1.41
N ASP A 44 -3.77 1.42 1.30
CA ASP A 44 -3.96 0.19 2.07
C ASP A 44 -3.91 0.45 3.58
N ALA A 45 -2.96 1.25 4.06
CA ALA A 45 -2.84 1.59 5.49
C ALA A 45 -4.08 2.31 6.04
N VAL A 46 -4.69 3.18 5.22
CA VAL A 46 -5.90 3.93 5.59
C VAL A 46 -7.12 3.01 5.65
N LEU A 47 -7.18 2.01 4.77
CA LEU A 47 -8.26 1.03 4.71
C LEU A 47 -8.09 -0.14 5.70
N GLU A 48 -6.88 -0.35 6.22
CA GLU A 48 -6.54 -1.46 7.11
C GLU A 48 -7.42 -1.56 8.36
N PRO A 49 -7.75 -0.46 9.09
CA PRO A 49 -8.61 -0.54 10.28
C PRO A 49 -10.06 -0.96 9.97
N THR A 50 -10.57 -0.64 8.78
CA THR A 50 -11.96 -0.90 8.40
C THR A 50 -12.13 -2.18 7.58
N LYS A 51 -11.04 -2.76 7.08
CA LYS A 51 -11.03 -3.94 6.22
C LYS A 51 -11.81 -5.11 6.82
N LYS A 52 -11.63 -5.40 8.11
CA LYS A 52 -12.35 -6.50 8.79
C LYS A 52 -13.86 -6.28 8.76
N ASN A 53 -14.31 -5.07 9.08
CA ASN A 53 -15.73 -4.72 9.12
C ASN A 53 -16.36 -4.87 7.72
N VAL A 54 -15.68 -4.39 6.68
CA VAL A 54 -16.15 -4.54 5.29
C VAL A 54 -16.27 -6.02 4.90
N LEU A 55 -15.29 -6.86 5.27
CA LEU A 55 -15.33 -8.30 4.99
C LEU A 55 -16.43 -9.03 5.78
N GLU A 56 -16.73 -8.61 7.00
CA GLU A 56 -17.86 -9.14 7.78
C GLU A 56 -19.20 -8.74 7.19
N THR A 57 -19.38 -7.47 6.82
CA THR A 57 -20.59 -7.01 6.13
C THR A 57 -20.79 -7.75 4.82
N LYS A 58 -19.73 -7.96 4.03
CA LYS A 58 -19.79 -8.72 2.78
C LYS A 58 -20.29 -10.16 3.01
N ARG A 59 -19.75 -10.85 4.03
CA ARG A 59 -20.19 -12.21 4.38
C ARG A 59 -21.66 -12.26 4.80
N MET A 60 -22.08 -11.33 5.66
CA MET A 60 -23.48 -11.23 6.08
C MET A 60 -24.42 -11.04 4.88
N LEU A 61 -24.04 -10.18 3.91
CA LEU A 61 -24.84 -9.94 2.71
C LEU A 61 -24.89 -11.16 1.78
N ASP A 62 -23.78 -11.88 1.65
CA ASP A 62 -23.73 -13.13 0.88
C ASP A 62 -24.63 -14.22 1.49
N ASP A 63 -24.57 -14.39 2.81
CA ASP A 63 -25.40 -15.36 3.55
C ASP A 63 -26.89 -15.01 3.45
N ALA A 64 -27.21 -13.71 3.38
CA ALA A 64 -28.56 -13.21 3.16
C ALA A 64 -29.02 -13.31 1.69
N GLY A 65 -28.17 -13.76 0.76
CA GLY A 65 -28.48 -13.87 -0.67
C GLY A 65 -28.63 -12.51 -1.38
N ILE A 66 -28.09 -11.43 -0.81
CA ILE A 66 -28.23 -10.07 -1.36
C ILE A 66 -27.15 -9.84 -2.41
N THR A 67 -27.55 -9.81 -3.68
CA THR A 67 -26.66 -9.69 -4.85
C THR A 67 -26.38 -8.25 -5.29
N ALA A 68 -27.19 -7.28 -4.85
CA ALA A 68 -27.03 -5.86 -5.20
C ALA A 68 -26.04 -5.13 -4.25
N GLN A 69 -24.79 -5.59 -4.20
CA GLN A 69 -23.74 -5.06 -3.34
C GLN A 69 -22.94 -3.91 -4.00
N ARG A 70 -23.64 -2.94 -4.58
CA ARG A 70 -22.98 -1.80 -5.26
C ARG A 70 -22.64 -0.70 -4.26
N ALA A 71 -21.45 -0.12 -4.41
CA ALA A 71 -21.09 1.12 -3.70
C ALA A 71 -22.01 2.26 -4.18
N ALA A 72 -22.50 3.06 -3.23
CA ALA A 72 -23.29 4.27 -3.50
C ALA A 72 -22.45 5.37 -4.14
#